data_AF-A0A918IZB1-F1
#
_entry.id   AF-A0A918IZB1-F1
#
_cell.length_a   1.000
_cell.length_b   1.000
_cell.length_c   1.000
_cell.angle_alpha   90.00
_cell.angle_beta   90.00
_cell.angle_gamma   90.00
#
_symmetry.space_group_name_H-M   'P 1'
#
loop_
_entity.id
_entity.type
_entity.pdbx_description
1 polymer ?
#
loop_
_entity_poly.entity_id
_entity_poly.type
_entity_poly.pdbx_seq_one_letter_code
_entity_poly.pdbx_strand_id
1 'polypeptide(L)'
;MAGTAITSFVDGTPTNNANPWIDSLVWGGAWRDDPNVTSNDGRVTVRYSAVHGVDPAEIIWEGSSAPWGSAALTALRNALTSWSNVANIRFVETSDPNTADFWAWQAPSAHTGADTFGYSEVPVPGTVAEPLYLVLNGENETWIPSALVRGGYAYVTLIHEIGHLIGLAHPHDGGGLGDGTLFPGVSDGDSSDFGQYGLNQGIFTTMSYMDGWQTQFPDHSYQTEWDYGYQATPMALDIAAIQSIYGAAANATGNSTYRLPDANRAGTYWSCIWDTGGTDTLTNAGSNVAAYLDLRAAPLVGANAGGYVSRANGIVGGYTIANGVVIENATGGNRADRIIGNTAANTLLGNGGADTITGGAGADRIVGGAGADRIATGTGADRIVFNAPSEMTNASTACDVITDFVRGTDRIVLTTMDASTVLADNNAFEWLGTGGFGTSARGGLRYQLVNNDGSENDFTLVFLDRDSDTQAELVLRLNGLHTLQSGDFAL
;
A
#
# COMPACT_ATOMS: atom_id res chain seq x y z
N MET A 1 -8.55 33.40 -13.40
CA MET A 1 -8.17 32.23 -12.59
C MET A 1 -9.16 31.10 -12.87
N ALA A 2 -8.77 29.82 -12.73
CA ALA A 2 -9.71 28.69 -12.92
C ALA A 2 -10.31 28.29 -11.59
N GLY A 3 -9.45 28.21 -10.58
CA GLY A 3 -9.82 28.03 -9.20
C GLY A 3 -10.04 29.37 -8.51
N THR A 4 -10.74 29.31 -7.39
CA THR A 4 -10.86 30.39 -6.42
C THR A 4 -10.78 29.76 -5.04
N ALA A 5 -9.89 30.27 -4.20
CA ALA A 5 -9.80 29.91 -2.79
C ALA A 5 -11.13 30.23 -2.10
N ILE A 6 -11.57 29.37 -1.19
CA ILE A 6 -12.80 29.55 -0.42
C ILE A 6 -12.66 29.10 1.04
N THR A 7 -13.44 29.72 1.92
CA THR A 7 -13.68 29.19 3.27
C THR A 7 -14.68 28.04 3.16
N SER A 8 -14.22 26.80 3.13
CA SER A 8 -15.07 25.62 2.91
C SER A 8 -15.54 24.93 4.20
N PHE A 9 -14.76 25.00 5.28
CA PHE A 9 -14.99 24.17 6.46
C PHE A 9 -15.65 24.98 7.58
N VAL A 10 -16.97 25.18 7.47
CA VAL A 10 -17.77 25.92 8.45
C VAL A 10 -18.09 25.04 9.68
N ASP A 11 -17.04 24.64 10.39
CA ASP A 11 -16.97 23.99 11.72
C ASP A 11 -15.57 23.44 12.03
N GLY A 12 -14.64 23.49 11.06
CA GLY A 12 -13.25 23.09 11.19
C GLY A 12 -12.96 21.62 10.87
N THR A 13 -13.96 20.77 10.61
CA THR A 13 -13.72 19.32 10.45
C THR A 13 -14.54 18.68 9.33
N PRO A 14 -13.94 18.03 8.32
CA PRO A 14 -14.65 17.39 7.21
C PRO A 14 -15.59 16.26 7.59
N THR A 15 -15.31 15.56 8.69
CA THR A 15 -16.10 14.40 9.12
C THR A 15 -16.98 14.70 10.34
N ASN A 16 -17.12 15.98 10.72
CA ASN A 16 -17.87 16.42 11.90
C ASN A 16 -17.39 15.72 13.19
N ASN A 17 -16.09 15.63 13.42
CA ASN A 17 -15.44 14.93 14.54
C ASN A 17 -15.66 13.41 14.57
N ALA A 18 -16.13 12.80 13.48
CA ALA A 18 -16.34 11.35 13.41
C ALA A 18 -15.02 10.59 13.24
N ASN A 19 -14.01 11.21 12.62
CA ASN A 19 -12.70 10.60 12.41
C ASN A 19 -11.58 11.60 12.75
N PRO A 20 -10.98 11.48 13.96
CA PRO A 20 -10.00 12.45 14.42
C PRO A 20 -8.70 12.46 13.60
N TRP A 21 -8.37 11.36 12.91
CA TRP A 21 -7.18 11.32 12.03
C TRP A 21 -7.40 12.12 10.74
N ILE A 22 -8.61 12.06 10.20
CA ILE A 22 -8.97 12.79 8.97
C ILE A 22 -9.22 14.25 9.29
N ASP A 23 -9.94 14.51 10.38
CA ASP A 23 -10.28 15.87 10.79
C ASP A 23 -9.04 16.70 11.10
N SER A 24 -8.03 16.11 11.76
CA SER A 24 -6.78 16.80 12.08
C SER A 24 -5.88 17.08 10.90
N LEU A 25 -6.07 16.38 9.77
CA LEU A 25 -5.34 16.70 8.54
C LEU A 25 -5.99 17.80 7.75
N VAL A 26 -7.25 18.18 7.98
CA VAL A 26 -7.89 19.22 7.17
C VAL A 26 -7.87 20.53 7.90
N TRP A 27 -7.43 21.57 7.19
CA TRP A 27 -7.16 22.87 7.78
C TRP A 27 -7.33 24.00 6.79
N GLY A 28 -7.85 25.13 7.28
CA GLY A 28 -7.94 26.37 6.53
C GLY A 28 -9.08 26.38 5.53
N GLY A 29 -8.81 26.05 4.27
CA GLY A 29 -9.75 26.26 3.17
C GLY A 29 -9.54 25.31 2.00
N ALA A 30 -10.29 25.53 0.93
CA ALA A 30 -10.24 24.67 -0.24
C ALA A 30 -10.30 25.50 -1.53
N TRP A 31 -9.86 24.88 -2.62
CA TRP A 31 -10.13 25.39 -3.95
C TRP A 31 -11.55 25.05 -4.39
N ARG A 32 -12.18 25.94 -5.15
CA ARG A 32 -13.37 25.64 -5.96
C ARG A 32 -13.20 26.17 -7.36
N ASP A 33 -13.92 25.60 -8.32
CA ASP A 33 -14.02 26.20 -9.64
C ASP A 33 -14.64 27.61 -9.51
N ASP A 34 -14.06 28.56 -10.23
CA ASP A 34 -14.65 29.89 -10.41
C ASP A 34 -16.08 29.69 -10.90
N PRO A 35 -17.11 30.23 -10.22
CA PRO A 35 -18.51 30.07 -10.64
C PRO A 35 -18.77 30.59 -12.07
N ASN A 36 -17.88 31.40 -12.62
CA ASN A 36 -17.92 31.93 -13.99
C ASN A 36 -17.12 31.08 -15.00
N VAL A 37 -16.40 30.05 -14.55
CA VAL A 37 -15.63 29.10 -15.37
C VAL A 37 -16.07 27.68 -15.01
N THR A 38 -17.06 27.15 -15.72
CA THR A 38 -17.57 25.79 -15.44
C THR A 38 -16.60 24.71 -15.96
N SER A 39 -16.09 23.86 -15.08
CA SER A 39 -15.54 22.56 -15.47
C SER A 39 -16.69 21.61 -15.82
N ASN A 40 -16.57 20.89 -16.95
CA ASN A 40 -17.64 19.97 -17.39
C ASN A 40 -17.47 18.55 -16.82
N ASP A 41 -16.35 18.26 -16.17
CA ASP A 41 -15.96 16.94 -15.69
C ASP A 41 -16.00 16.80 -14.16
N GLY A 42 -16.50 17.83 -13.45
CA GLY A 42 -16.69 17.79 -12.00
C GLY A 42 -15.41 17.84 -11.17
N ARG A 43 -14.26 18.16 -11.80
CA ARG A 43 -12.97 18.33 -11.12
C ARG A 43 -12.66 19.81 -10.94
N VAL A 44 -12.26 20.17 -9.72
CA VAL A 44 -11.74 21.51 -9.42
C VAL A 44 -10.45 21.74 -10.21
N THR A 45 -10.41 22.82 -10.98
CA THR A 45 -9.25 23.16 -11.82
C THR A 45 -8.42 24.24 -11.16
N VAL A 46 -7.16 23.94 -10.85
CA VAL A 46 -6.20 24.89 -10.30
C VAL A 46 -5.08 25.13 -11.30
N ARG A 47 -4.93 26.37 -11.79
CA ARG A 47 -3.86 26.78 -12.69
C ARG A 47 -2.60 27.11 -11.90
N TYR A 48 -1.45 26.73 -12.43
CA TYR A 48 -0.17 27.07 -11.82
C TYR A 48 0.84 27.55 -12.84
N SER A 49 1.77 28.38 -12.39
CA SER A 49 2.95 28.74 -13.17
C SER A 49 4.21 28.47 -12.37
N ALA A 50 5.17 27.78 -12.98
CA ALA A 50 6.50 27.61 -12.39
C ALA A 50 7.30 28.88 -12.64
N VAL A 51 7.56 29.63 -11.56
CA VAL A 51 8.24 30.93 -11.61
C VAL A 51 9.63 30.85 -10.99
N HIS A 52 10.50 31.77 -11.38
CA HIS A 52 11.86 31.91 -10.87
C HIS A 52 12.33 33.38 -10.96
N GLY A 53 13.48 33.69 -10.38
CA GLY A 53 14.04 35.04 -10.38
C GLY A 53 13.61 35.85 -9.16
N VAL A 54 13.31 37.13 -9.38
CA VAL A 54 12.79 38.03 -8.33
C VAL A 54 11.33 37.66 -8.05
N ASP A 55 10.97 37.66 -6.79
CA ASP A 55 9.60 37.44 -6.32
C ASP A 55 8.57 38.18 -7.21
N PRO A 56 7.57 37.47 -7.78
CA PRO A 56 6.57 38.08 -8.66
C PRO A 56 5.75 39.22 -8.02
N ALA A 57 5.68 39.29 -6.70
CA ALA A 57 5.03 40.39 -5.95
C ALA A 57 6.02 41.49 -5.48
N GLU A 58 7.30 41.41 -5.86
CA GLU A 58 8.37 42.32 -5.43
C GLU A 58 8.52 42.48 -3.90
N ILE A 59 8.25 41.45 -3.09
CA ILE A 59 8.31 41.55 -1.63
C ILE A 59 9.78 41.58 -1.12
N ILE A 60 10.77 41.06 -1.88
CA ILE A 60 12.13 40.86 -1.34
C ILE A 60 13.27 41.16 -2.33
N TRP A 61 14.24 41.96 -1.86
CA TRP A 61 15.44 42.46 -2.55
C TRP A 61 16.68 41.55 -2.35
N GLU A 62 16.49 40.28 -2.00
CA GLU A 62 17.53 39.42 -1.40
C GLU A 62 18.11 38.32 -2.33
N GLY A 63 17.91 38.44 -3.64
CA GLY A 63 18.59 37.61 -4.63
C GLY A 63 17.69 37.14 -5.78
N SER A 64 18.29 36.64 -6.86
CA SER A 64 17.56 36.04 -7.98
C SER A 64 17.53 34.53 -7.83
N SER A 65 16.35 33.94 -7.77
CA SER A 65 16.26 32.48 -7.70
C SER A 65 16.68 31.81 -9.02
N ALA A 66 17.31 30.64 -8.91
CA ALA A 66 17.74 29.87 -10.07
C ALA A 66 16.53 29.39 -10.90
N PRO A 67 16.66 29.29 -12.23
CA PRO A 67 15.60 28.72 -13.05
C PRO A 67 15.36 27.25 -12.69
N TRP A 68 14.13 26.80 -12.86
CA TRP A 68 13.77 25.41 -12.62
C TRP A 68 14.55 24.47 -13.56
N GLY A 69 15.24 23.49 -12.97
CA GLY A 69 15.84 22.39 -13.72
C GLY A 69 14.77 21.43 -14.27
N SER A 70 15.11 20.69 -15.33
CA SER A 70 14.19 19.70 -15.93
C SER A 70 13.76 18.61 -14.95
N ALA A 71 14.67 18.16 -14.08
CA ALA A 71 14.37 17.20 -13.01
C ALA A 71 13.35 17.78 -12.01
N ALA A 72 13.55 19.02 -11.57
CA ALA A 72 12.66 19.70 -10.61
C ALA A 72 11.26 19.95 -11.21
N LEU A 73 11.16 20.39 -12.47
CA LEU A 73 9.85 20.52 -13.14
C LEU A 73 9.13 19.19 -13.29
N THR A 74 9.88 18.12 -13.59
CA THR A 74 9.31 16.77 -13.70
C THR A 74 8.81 16.30 -12.33
N ALA A 75 9.58 16.54 -11.27
CA ALA A 75 9.20 16.25 -9.90
C ALA A 75 7.91 16.98 -9.49
N LEU A 76 7.86 18.30 -9.68
CA LEU A 76 6.68 19.14 -9.39
C LEU A 76 5.43 18.62 -10.12
N ARG A 77 5.52 18.40 -11.44
CA ARG A 77 4.40 17.88 -12.23
C ARG A 77 3.92 16.52 -11.75
N ASN A 78 4.84 15.62 -11.40
CA ASN A 78 4.50 14.30 -10.88
C ASN A 78 3.84 14.37 -9.50
N ALA A 79 4.28 15.28 -8.62
CA ALA A 79 3.70 15.49 -7.30
C ALA A 79 2.29 16.12 -7.38
N LEU A 80 2.07 17.10 -8.28
CA LEU A 80 0.72 17.61 -8.56
C LEU A 80 -0.21 16.52 -9.11
N THR A 81 0.32 15.66 -9.98
CA THR A 81 -0.43 14.54 -10.55
C THR A 81 -0.81 13.50 -9.50
N SER A 82 0.03 13.22 -8.49
CA SER A 82 -0.30 12.23 -7.46
C SER A 82 -1.53 12.62 -6.65
N TRP A 83 -1.70 13.91 -6.33
CA TRP A 83 -2.93 14.44 -5.74
C TRP A 83 -4.14 14.36 -6.69
N SER A 84 -3.94 14.69 -7.97
CA SER A 84 -5.00 14.62 -9.00
C SER A 84 -5.47 13.20 -9.33
N ASN A 85 -4.67 12.20 -8.99
CA ASN A 85 -5.01 10.79 -9.16
C ASN A 85 -5.98 10.32 -8.07
N VAL A 86 -5.94 10.91 -6.88
CA VAL A 86 -6.71 10.42 -5.72
C VAL A 86 -7.97 11.23 -5.44
N ALA A 87 -8.06 12.48 -5.90
CA ALA A 87 -9.20 13.35 -5.67
C ALA A 87 -9.62 14.15 -6.91
N ASN A 88 -10.86 14.66 -6.94
CA ASN A 88 -11.41 15.45 -8.05
C ASN A 88 -10.87 16.90 -8.06
N ILE A 89 -9.56 17.02 -8.07
CA ILE A 89 -8.79 18.23 -8.33
C ILE A 89 -7.84 17.95 -9.49
N ARG A 90 -7.54 18.97 -10.28
CA ARG A 90 -6.54 18.89 -11.35
C ARG A 90 -5.71 20.16 -11.40
N PHE A 91 -4.44 19.98 -11.73
CA PHE A 91 -3.50 21.08 -11.91
C PHE A 91 -3.20 21.31 -13.39
N VAL A 92 -3.28 22.56 -13.83
CA VAL A 92 -3.06 22.94 -15.23
C VAL A 92 -1.96 23.99 -15.30
N GLU A 93 -0.84 23.65 -15.92
CA GLU A 93 0.27 24.59 -16.11
C GLU A 93 -0.12 25.72 -17.08
N THR A 94 0.23 26.96 -16.74
CA THR A 94 0.12 28.13 -17.61
C THR A 94 1.46 28.83 -17.75
N SER A 95 1.77 29.27 -18.97
CA SER A 95 2.97 30.07 -19.26
C SER A 95 2.81 31.55 -18.91
N ASP A 96 1.60 32.02 -18.60
CA ASP A 96 1.33 33.38 -18.15
C ASP A 96 1.06 33.39 -16.63
N PRO A 97 2.03 33.82 -15.80
CA PRO A 97 1.88 33.86 -14.35
C PRO A 97 0.68 34.67 -13.86
N ASN A 98 0.18 35.64 -14.64
CA ASN A 98 -0.98 36.46 -14.26
C ASN A 98 -2.32 35.71 -14.36
N THR A 99 -2.30 34.52 -14.98
CA THR A 99 -3.48 33.65 -15.12
C THR A 99 -3.45 32.46 -14.18
N ALA A 100 -2.35 32.30 -13.42
CA ALA A 100 -2.17 31.23 -12.46
C ALA A 100 -3.00 31.50 -11.20
N ASP A 101 -3.48 30.43 -10.58
CA ASP A 101 -4.15 30.48 -9.28
C ASP A 101 -3.10 30.36 -8.15
N PHE A 102 -1.96 29.73 -8.42
CA PHE A 102 -0.76 29.79 -7.58
C PHE A 102 0.55 29.80 -8.39
N TRP A 103 1.59 30.33 -7.78
CA TRP A 103 2.96 30.28 -8.27
C TRP A 103 3.75 29.17 -7.56
N ALA A 104 4.32 28.26 -8.35
CA ALA A 104 5.34 27.35 -7.86
C ALA A 104 6.70 28.04 -8.00
N TRP A 105 7.22 28.55 -6.89
CA TRP A 105 8.45 29.32 -6.85
C TRP A 105 9.60 28.51 -6.25
N GLN A 106 10.63 28.28 -7.06
CA GLN A 106 11.91 27.80 -6.55
C GLN A 106 12.65 29.01 -5.99
N ALA A 107 12.72 29.17 -4.67
CA ALA A 107 13.32 30.31 -3.98
C ALA A 107 14.76 30.03 -3.52
N PRO A 108 15.60 31.06 -3.34
CA PRO A 108 16.95 30.91 -2.78
C PRO A 108 16.89 30.72 -1.26
N SER A 109 17.96 30.18 -0.66
CA SER A 109 18.05 30.01 0.80
C SER A 109 18.08 31.34 1.57
N ALA A 110 18.46 32.44 0.91
CA ALA A 110 18.36 33.77 1.47
C ALA A 110 16.90 34.16 1.80
N HIS A 111 15.94 33.66 1.03
CA HIS A 111 14.51 33.89 1.24
C HIS A 111 13.94 32.97 2.32
N THR A 112 14.13 31.66 2.17
CA THR A 112 13.49 30.65 3.02
C THR A 112 14.17 30.46 4.37
N GLY A 113 15.43 30.88 4.49
CA GLY A 113 16.36 30.35 5.49
C GLY A 113 16.96 29.02 5.05
N ALA A 114 18.14 28.70 5.57
CA ALA A 114 18.90 27.50 5.20
C ALA A 114 18.24 26.19 5.69
N ASP A 115 17.49 26.25 6.80
CA ASP A 115 16.89 25.07 7.44
C ASP A 115 15.46 24.78 6.95
N THR A 116 14.92 25.63 6.06
CA THR A 116 13.57 25.48 5.50
C THR A 116 13.66 24.85 4.11
N PHE A 117 13.00 23.71 3.93
CA PHE A 117 13.00 22.97 2.67
C PHE A 117 11.92 23.46 1.69
N GLY A 118 10.78 23.87 2.23
CA GLY A 118 9.66 24.45 1.52
C GLY A 118 8.65 25.05 2.49
N TYR A 119 7.69 25.77 1.96
CA TYR A 119 6.45 26.12 2.64
C TYR A 119 5.39 26.44 1.58
N SER A 120 4.11 26.27 1.91
CA SER A 120 3.01 26.69 1.06
C SER A 120 2.00 27.54 1.81
N GLU A 121 1.42 28.49 1.10
CA GLU A 121 0.17 29.11 1.52
C GLU A 121 -1.00 28.12 1.37
N VAL A 122 -2.10 28.43 2.04
CA VAL A 122 -3.31 27.59 2.11
C VAL A 122 -4.50 28.36 1.53
N PRO A 123 -5.43 27.70 0.81
CA PRO A 123 -6.45 28.39 0.02
C PRO A 123 -7.60 28.92 0.88
N VAL A 124 -7.32 29.98 1.64
CA VAL A 124 -8.28 30.70 2.49
C VAL A 124 -8.49 32.12 1.96
N PRO A 125 -9.73 32.53 1.64
CA PRO A 125 -10.02 33.91 1.25
C PRO A 125 -9.62 34.92 2.31
N GLY A 126 -8.91 35.96 1.87
CA GLY A 126 -8.62 37.12 2.72
C GLY A 126 -7.46 36.93 3.71
N THR A 127 -6.79 35.77 3.72
CA THR A 127 -5.50 35.60 4.40
C THR A 127 -4.35 36.13 3.54
N VAL A 128 -4.37 35.82 2.23
CA VAL A 128 -3.40 36.26 1.22
C VAL A 128 -4.11 36.50 -0.12
N ALA A 129 -3.56 37.37 -0.96
CA ALA A 129 -4.12 37.66 -2.28
C ALA A 129 -3.61 36.63 -3.30
N GLU A 130 -4.50 36.07 -4.12
CA GLU A 130 -4.11 35.20 -5.23
C GLU A 130 -3.29 35.98 -6.29
N PRO A 131 -2.29 35.35 -6.94
CA PRO A 131 -1.95 33.92 -6.87
C PRO A 131 -1.26 33.52 -5.57
N LEU A 132 -1.58 32.33 -5.04
CA LEU A 132 -0.93 31.80 -3.83
C LEU A 132 0.52 31.36 -4.09
N TYR A 133 1.31 31.22 -3.03
CA TYR A 133 2.68 30.72 -3.10
C TYR A 133 2.81 29.25 -2.69
N LEU A 134 3.43 28.47 -3.58
CA LEU A 134 4.10 27.22 -3.26
C LEU A 134 5.62 27.48 -3.36
N VAL A 135 6.32 27.52 -2.23
CA VAL A 135 7.74 27.89 -2.17
C VAL A 135 8.60 26.68 -1.86
N LEU A 136 9.62 26.45 -2.68
CA LEU A 136 10.59 25.37 -2.51
C LEU A 136 11.98 25.98 -2.43
N ASN A 137 12.77 25.63 -1.42
CA ASN A 137 14.15 26.09 -1.33
C ASN A 137 15.02 25.35 -2.36
N GLY A 138 15.29 26.00 -3.47
CA GLY A 138 16.06 25.44 -4.59
C GLY A 138 17.56 25.35 -4.36
N GLU A 139 18.04 25.78 -3.19
CA GLU A 139 19.46 25.81 -2.81
C GLU A 139 19.75 24.92 -1.59
N ASN A 140 18.73 24.28 -1.01
CA ASN A 140 18.92 23.36 0.11
C ASN A 140 19.69 22.10 -0.33
N GLU A 141 20.29 21.40 0.64
CA GLU A 141 21.17 20.26 0.40
C GLU A 141 20.47 19.07 -0.28
N THR A 142 19.16 18.93 -0.10
CA THR A 142 18.35 17.86 -0.70
C THR A 142 17.87 18.22 -2.10
N TRP A 143 18.01 19.46 -2.57
CA TRP A 143 17.54 19.91 -3.90
C TRP A 143 18.50 19.48 -5.03
N ILE A 144 18.76 18.18 -5.08
CA ILE A 144 19.67 17.52 -6.03
C ILE A 144 18.91 16.51 -6.91
N PRO A 145 19.38 16.22 -8.13
CA PRO A 145 18.66 15.34 -9.06
C PRO A 145 18.28 13.97 -8.50
N SER A 146 19.10 13.36 -7.65
CA SER A 146 18.84 12.06 -7.03
C SER A 146 17.75 12.08 -5.96
N ALA A 147 17.50 13.22 -5.32
CA ALA A 147 16.45 13.38 -4.30
C ALA A 147 15.14 13.94 -4.87
N LEU A 148 15.15 14.41 -6.13
CA LEU A 148 13.96 14.87 -6.88
C LEU A 148 13.19 13.73 -7.58
N VAL A 149 13.65 12.49 -7.47
CA VAL A 149 12.94 11.32 -7.99
C VAL A 149 11.98 10.76 -6.94
N ARG A 150 11.01 9.95 -7.35
CA ARG A 150 10.12 9.23 -6.42
C ARG A 150 10.91 8.47 -5.38
N GLY A 151 10.59 8.71 -4.11
CA GLY A 151 11.30 8.15 -2.97
C GLY A 151 12.39 9.04 -2.41
N GLY A 152 12.80 10.11 -3.09
CA GLY A 152 13.75 11.07 -2.57
C GLY A 152 13.12 12.14 -1.67
N TYR A 153 13.94 12.79 -0.86
CA TYR A 153 13.50 13.73 0.17
C TYR A 153 12.90 15.01 -0.44
N ALA A 154 13.60 15.64 -1.39
CA ALA A 154 13.05 16.81 -2.09
C ALA A 154 11.75 16.49 -2.85
N TYR A 155 11.57 15.24 -3.29
CA TYR A 155 10.32 14.79 -3.88
C TYR A 155 9.18 14.69 -2.86
N VAL A 156 9.40 14.15 -1.66
CA VAL A 156 8.35 14.11 -0.63
C VAL A 156 8.02 15.52 -0.14
N THR A 157 9.00 16.42 -0.02
CA THR A 157 8.76 17.84 0.29
C THR A 157 7.78 18.46 -0.72
N LEU A 158 7.96 18.21 -2.02
CA LEU A 158 7.00 18.69 -3.03
C LEU A 158 5.57 18.17 -2.78
N ILE A 159 5.40 16.89 -2.44
CA ILE A 159 4.07 16.33 -2.16
C ILE A 159 3.46 16.99 -0.92
N HIS A 160 4.27 17.12 0.13
CA HIS A 160 3.90 17.72 1.42
C HIS A 160 3.42 19.16 1.25
N GLU A 161 4.21 20.02 0.61
CA GLU A 161 3.84 21.42 0.42
C GLU A 161 2.61 21.59 -0.46
N ILE A 162 2.43 20.72 -1.47
CA ILE A 162 1.19 20.70 -2.26
C ILE A 162 -0.01 20.31 -1.39
N GLY A 163 0.18 19.44 -0.37
CA GLY A 163 -0.85 19.09 0.61
C GLY A 163 -1.39 20.32 1.35
N HIS A 164 -0.49 21.20 1.81
CA HIS A 164 -0.89 22.50 2.38
C HIS A 164 -1.65 23.37 1.38
N LEU A 165 -1.12 23.48 0.16
CA LEU A 165 -1.75 24.26 -0.93
C LEU A 165 -3.20 23.83 -1.23
N ILE A 166 -3.59 22.61 -0.88
CA ILE A 166 -4.93 22.09 -1.13
C ILE A 166 -5.76 21.91 0.15
N GLY A 167 -5.28 22.39 1.29
CA GLY A 167 -6.05 22.46 2.53
C GLY A 167 -5.73 21.40 3.57
N LEU A 168 -4.52 20.82 3.53
CA LEU A 168 -4.07 19.88 4.56
C LEU A 168 -3.13 20.53 5.58
N ALA A 169 -3.22 20.12 6.84
CA ALA A 169 -2.36 20.53 7.95
C ALA A 169 -1.35 19.44 8.32
N HIS A 170 -0.35 19.84 9.12
CA HIS A 170 0.44 18.85 9.82
C HIS A 170 -0.38 18.18 10.95
N PRO A 171 -0.08 16.91 11.25
CA PRO A 171 -0.72 16.18 12.35
C PRO A 171 -0.33 16.69 13.76
N HIS A 172 0.72 17.51 13.89
CA HIS A 172 1.31 17.91 15.17
C HIS A 172 1.09 19.38 15.57
N ASP A 173 0.57 20.22 14.66
CA ASP A 173 0.24 21.62 14.95
C ASP A 173 -1.14 22.05 14.39
N GLY A 174 -1.83 21.19 13.63
CA GLY A 174 -3.14 21.47 13.06
C GLY A 174 -3.17 22.68 12.11
N GLY A 175 -2.02 23.15 11.62
CA GLY A 175 -1.91 24.29 10.70
C GLY A 175 -2.08 25.68 11.34
N GLY A 176 -2.19 25.80 12.66
CA GLY A 176 -2.09 27.11 13.32
C GLY A 176 -3.22 28.13 13.08
N LEU A 177 -4.32 27.75 12.40
CA LEU A 177 -5.59 28.50 12.46
C LEU A 177 -6.47 27.97 13.60
N GLY A 178 -7.52 28.72 13.94
CA GLY A 178 -8.37 28.44 15.12
C GLY A 178 -9.20 27.16 15.05
N ASP A 179 -9.22 26.48 13.89
CA ASP A 179 -9.87 25.20 13.62
C ASP A 179 -8.91 23.99 13.68
N GLY A 180 -7.61 24.21 13.88
CA GLY A 180 -6.62 23.13 13.91
C GLY A 180 -6.84 22.13 15.04
N THR A 181 -6.74 20.84 14.72
CA THR A 181 -6.70 19.74 15.71
C THR A 181 -5.47 18.85 15.49
N LEU A 182 -5.12 18.09 16.52
CA LEU A 182 -3.95 17.22 16.51
C LEU A 182 -4.33 15.77 16.34
N PHE A 183 -3.43 15.01 15.72
CA PHE A 183 -3.49 13.56 15.71
C PHE A 183 -3.66 13.02 17.13
N PRO A 184 -4.60 12.07 17.37
CA PRO A 184 -4.75 11.46 18.68
C PRO A 184 -3.43 11.04 19.30
N GLY A 185 -3.17 11.51 20.52
CA GLY A 185 -1.97 11.21 21.28
C GLY A 185 -0.72 12.00 20.91
N VAL A 186 -0.77 12.90 19.92
CA VAL A 186 0.34 13.81 19.60
C VAL A 186 0.29 15.04 20.50
N SER A 187 1.45 15.42 21.03
CA SER A 187 1.62 16.64 21.82
C SER A 187 1.73 17.89 20.92
N ASP A 188 1.08 18.98 21.32
CA ASP A 188 1.04 20.25 20.55
C ASP A 188 2.45 20.78 20.26
N GLY A 189 2.76 20.96 18.97
CA GLY A 189 4.04 21.44 18.47
C GLY A 189 5.18 20.41 18.53
N ASP A 190 4.94 19.18 19.00
CA ASP A 190 5.95 18.12 19.00
C ASP A 190 5.87 17.32 17.69
N SER A 191 6.63 17.77 16.70
CA SER A 191 6.74 17.11 15.40
C SER A 191 7.38 15.72 15.45
N SER A 192 7.99 15.34 16.58
CA SER A 192 8.66 14.06 16.79
C SER A 192 7.81 13.00 17.50
N ASP A 193 6.63 13.38 17.99
CA ASP A 193 5.72 12.49 18.71
C ASP A 193 4.95 11.60 17.73
N PHE A 194 5.18 10.29 17.78
CA PHE A 194 4.51 9.32 16.93
C PHE A 194 2.99 9.22 17.16
N GLY A 195 2.48 9.73 18.28
CA GLY A 195 1.07 9.71 18.62
C GLY A 195 0.50 8.31 18.88
N GLN A 196 -0.82 8.24 19.02
CA GLN A 196 -1.53 7.00 19.29
C GLN A 196 -1.32 5.98 18.15
N TYR A 197 -0.90 4.77 18.52
CA TYR A 197 -0.56 3.68 17.60
C TYR A 197 0.61 3.96 16.65
N GLY A 198 1.32 5.08 16.82
CA GLY A 198 2.42 5.45 15.95
C GLY A 198 1.99 5.93 14.56
N LEU A 199 0.80 6.55 14.46
CA LEU A 199 0.22 6.98 13.19
C LEU A 199 0.72 8.34 12.69
N ASN A 200 1.40 9.14 13.53
CA ASN A 200 2.12 10.34 13.07
C ASN A 200 3.47 9.93 12.46
N GLN A 201 3.41 9.34 11.27
CA GLN A 201 4.59 8.96 10.47
C GLN A 201 4.27 9.11 8.98
N GLY A 202 5.31 9.38 8.20
CA GLY A 202 5.25 9.62 6.77
C GLY A 202 4.49 8.52 6.02
N ILE A 203 4.66 7.24 6.40
CA ILE A 203 3.98 6.12 5.72
C ILE A 203 2.45 6.09 5.89
N PHE A 204 1.90 6.85 6.84
CA PHE A 204 0.46 6.94 7.08
C PHE A 204 -0.12 8.28 6.64
N THR A 205 0.68 9.35 6.75
CA THR A 205 0.40 10.69 6.22
C THR A 205 1.70 11.36 5.78
N THR A 206 1.77 11.81 4.54
CA THR A 206 2.86 12.64 3.99
C THR A 206 2.97 13.98 4.71
N MET A 207 1.93 14.42 5.41
CA MET A 207 1.94 15.66 6.19
C MET A 207 2.71 15.55 7.51
N SER A 208 3.16 14.35 7.90
CA SER A 208 4.02 14.17 9.07
C SER A 208 5.46 14.60 8.80
N TYR A 209 6.14 15.15 9.81
CA TYR A 209 7.59 15.37 9.79
C TYR A 209 8.39 14.11 10.15
N MET A 210 7.72 13.05 10.61
CA MET A 210 8.32 11.75 10.87
C MET A 210 8.36 10.93 9.58
N ASP A 211 9.09 11.45 8.60
CA ASP A 211 9.20 10.91 7.25
C ASP A 211 9.61 9.43 7.20
N GLY A 212 9.17 8.74 6.15
CA GLY A 212 9.38 7.29 6.05
C GLY A 212 8.63 6.51 7.14
N TRP A 213 9.27 5.46 7.67
CA TRP A 213 8.72 4.59 8.73
C TRP A 213 9.73 4.42 9.86
N GLN A 214 9.99 5.51 10.59
CA GLN A 214 11.08 5.57 11.58
C GLN A 214 10.96 4.55 12.71
N THR A 215 9.74 4.15 13.11
CA THR A 215 9.58 3.09 14.12
C THR A 215 10.08 1.73 13.64
N GLN A 216 10.15 1.51 12.32
CA GLN A 216 10.64 0.27 11.72
C GLN A 216 12.08 0.40 11.22
N PHE A 217 12.44 1.55 10.67
CA PHE A 217 13.74 1.84 10.07
C PHE A 217 14.34 3.10 10.70
N PRO A 218 14.68 3.09 12.00
CA PRO A 218 15.14 4.27 12.73
C PRO A 218 16.48 4.82 12.22
N ASP A 219 17.27 3.98 11.55
CA ASP A 219 18.57 4.38 10.99
C ASP A 219 18.43 5.07 9.61
N HIS A 220 17.24 5.03 8.99
CA HIS A 220 16.98 5.72 7.73
C HIS A 220 16.55 7.16 8.00
N SER A 221 17.36 8.13 7.57
CA SER A 221 17.11 9.55 7.87
C SER A 221 17.55 10.47 6.74
N TYR A 222 16.95 11.66 6.70
CA TYR A 222 17.31 12.72 5.75
C TYR A 222 18.70 13.31 6.01
N GLN A 223 19.46 12.82 6.98
CA GLN A 223 20.84 13.27 7.21
C GLN A 223 21.86 12.31 6.60
N THR A 224 21.43 11.10 6.25
CA THR A 224 22.28 10.03 5.76
C THR A 224 21.90 9.56 4.36
N GLU A 225 20.61 9.57 4.03
CA GLU A 225 20.06 8.98 2.79
C GLU A 225 18.92 9.86 2.26
N TRP A 226 19.06 10.47 1.08
CA TRP A 226 18.13 11.48 0.54
C TRP A 226 17.42 11.04 -0.73
N ASP A 227 17.89 9.99 -1.39
CA ASP A 227 17.49 9.60 -2.75
C ASP A 227 16.44 8.49 -2.79
N TYR A 228 16.14 7.87 -1.65
CA TYR A 228 15.14 6.82 -1.53
C TYR A 228 14.54 6.75 -0.12
N GLY A 229 13.50 5.93 0.04
CA GLY A 229 12.92 5.60 1.33
C GLY A 229 11.85 6.54 1.86
N TYR A 230 11.55 7.60 1.10
CA TYR A 230 10.48 8.55 1.38
C TYR A 230 9.21 8.23 0.58
N GLN A 231 8.13 8.95 0.90
CA GLN A 231 6.84 8.78 0.25
C GLN A 231 6.89 9.30 -1.19
N ALA A 232 6.24 8.58 -2.10
CA ALA A 232 6.11 8.99 -3.50
C ALA A 232 4.67 9.39 -3.88
N THR A 233 3.73 9.26 -2.96
CA THR A 233 2.31 9.61 -3.14
C THR A 233 1.76 10.14 -1.82
N PRO A 234 0.60 10.82 -1.82
CA PRO A 234 -0.24 10.91 -0.64
C PRO A 234 -0.46 9.51 -0.04
N MET A 235 -0.49 9.42 1.28
CA MET A 235 -0.70 8.18 2.02
C MET A 235 -2.16 8.03 2.44
N ALA A 236 -2.52 6.91 3.08
CA ALA A 236 -3.92 6.53 3.25
C ALA A 236 -4.77 7.57 3.99
N LEU A 237 -4.21 8.23 5.01
CA LEU A 237 -4.92 9.28 5.75
C LEU A 237 -5.02 10.57 4.92
N ASP A 238 -3.97 10.90 4.15
CA ASP A 238 -4.00 12.04 3.23
C ASP A 238 -5.05 11.85 2.14
N ILE A 239 -5.15 10.64 1.58
CA ILE A 239 -6.13 10.29 0.55
C ILE A 239 -7.54 10.45 1.11
N ALA A 240 -7.82 9.90 2.30
CA ALA A 240 -9.12 10.04 2.91
C ALA A 240 -9.46 11.52 3.25
N ALA A 241 -8.49 12.29 3.75
CA ALA A 241 -8.65 13.71 4.02
C ALA A 241 -8.93 14.50 2.73
N ILE A 242 -8.12 14.35 1.70
CA ILE A 242 -8.28 15.11 0.47
C ILE A 242 -9.57 14.74 -0.28
N GLN A 243 -9.99 13.48 -0.21
CA GLN A 243 -11.27 13.02 -0.76
C GLN A 243 -12.47 13.56 0.02
N SER A 244 -12.33 13.87 1.32
CA SER A 244 -13.39 14.55 2.08
C SER A 244 -13.60 16.00 1.63
N ILE A 245 -12.56 16.64 1.07
CA ILE A 245 -12.62 18.01 0.55
C ILE A 245 -13.14 18.03 -0.89
N TYR A 246 -12.51 17.25 -1.78
CA TYR A 246 -12.72 17.36 -3.23
C TYR A 246 -13.49 16.17 -3.82
N GLY A 247 -13.75 15.11 -3.06
CA GLY A 247 -14.31 13.85 -3.55
C GLY A 247 -13.28 12.97 -4.25
N ALA A 248 -13.56 11.67 -4.30
CA ALA A 248 -12.68 10.66 -4.89
C ALA A 248 -12.64 10.72 -6.42
N ALA A 249 -11.45 10.58 -7.00
CA ALA A 249 -11.24 10.47 -8.44
C ALA A 249 -11.12 9.00 -8.89
N ALA A 250 -11.68 8.65 -10.04
CA ALA A 250 -11.37 7.37 -10.67
C ALA A 250 -9.91 7.35 -11.15
N ASN A 251 -9.19 6.28 -10.81
CA ASN A 251 -7.80 6.05 -11.19
C ASN A 251 -7.51 4.55 -11.29
N ALA A 252 -6.58 4.20 -12.18
CA ALA A 252 -6.12 2.81 -12.39
C ALA A 252 -7.25 1.79 -12.64
N THR A 253 -8.34 2.18 -13.32
CA THR A 253 -9.60 1.41 -13.45
C THR A 253 -9.53 0.06 -14.20
N GLY A 254 -8.35 -0.43 -14.53
CA GLY A 254 -8.14 -1.74 -15.14
C GLY A 254 -7.03 -2.47 -14.40
N ASN A 255 -6.82 -3.74 -14.73
CA ASN A 255 -5.92 -4.61 -13.96
C ASN A 255 -4.52 -4.02 -13.78
N SER A 256 -4.14 -3.83 -12.52
CA SER A 256 -2.87 -3.26 -12.08
C SER A 256 -1.98 -4.31 -11.42
N THR A 257 -0.67 -4.09 -11.47
CA THR A 257 0.31 -4.88 -10.73
C THR A 257 1.23 -3.98 -9.93
N TYR A 258 1.20 -4.13 -8.62
CA TYR A 258 1.96 -3.38 -7.64
C TYR A 258 3.11 -4.25 -7.14
N ARG A 259 4.35 -3.88 -7.44
CA ARG A 259 5.54 -4.71 -7.16
C ARG A 259 6.35 -4.15 -6.01
N LEU A 260 6.59 -4.97 -4.99
CA LEU A 260 7.47 -4.58 -3.89
C LEU A 260 8.90 -4.34 -4.39
N PRO A 261 9.58 -3.28 -3.89
CA PRO A 261 10.99 -3.07 -4.18
C PRO A 261 11.86 -4.16 -3.52
N ASP A 262 12.99 -4.46 -4.15
CA ASP A 262 13.88 -5.56 -3.76
C ASP A 262 15.25 -5.12 -3.23
N ALA A 263 15.55 -3.82 -3.26
CA ALA A 263 16.76 -3.25 -2.69
C ALA A 263 16.54 -1.77 -2.33
N ASN A 264 17.37 -1.26 -1.41
CA ASN A 264 17.45 0.16 -1.07
C ASN A 264 18.34 0.90 -2.08
N ARG A 265 17.74 1.78 -2.87
CA ARG A 265 18.39 2.61 -3.90
C ARG A 265 17.42 3.67 -4.41
N ALA A 266 17.92 4.71 -5.06
CA ALA A 266 17.10 5.69 -5.79
C ALA A 266 15.95 5.04 -6.56
N GLY A 267 14.72 5.52 -6.33
CA GLY A 267 13.49 4.93 -6.86
C GLY A 267 12.83 3.89 -5.96
N THR A 268 13.36 3.63 -4.76
CA THR A 268 12.68 2.87 -3.69
C THR A 268 11.86 3.83 -2.85
N TYR A 269 10.59 3.54 -2.63
CA TYR A 269 9.67 4.47 -1.97
C TYR A 269 8.52 3.77 -1.27
N TRP A 270 7.86 4.52 -0.39
CA TRP A 270 6.55 4.20 0.14
C TRP A 270 5.45 4.83 -0.72
N SER A 271 4.35 4.14 -0.91
CA SER A 271 3.19 4.67 -1.62
C SER A 271 1.90 4.07 -1.08
N CYS A 272 0.80 4.80 -1.17
CA CYS A 272 -0.52 4.26 -0.91
C CYS A 272 -1.23 3.97 -2.23
N ILE A 273 -1.76 2.76 -2.36
CA ILE A 273 -2.46 2.33 -3.56
C ILE A 273 -3.86 2.94 -3.56
N TRP A 274 -4.13 3.77 -4.57
CA TRP A 274 -5.47 4.22 -4.95
C TRP A 274 -5.83 3.64 -6.32
N ASP A 275 -6.63 2.57 -6.28
CA ASP A 275 -7.12 1.85 -7.44
C ASP A 275 -8.64 1.73 -7.35
N THR A 276 -9.33 2.00 -8.46
CA THR A 276 -10.80 2.09 -8.48
C THR A 276 -11.46 1.03 -9.37
N GLY A 277 -10.69 0.08 -9.88
CA GLY A 277 -11.27 -1.11 -10.49
C GLY A 277 -10.29 -1.91 -11.31
N GLY A 278 -10.67 -3.14 -11.63
CA GLY A 278 -9.77 -4.09 -12.24
C GLY A 278 -9.76 -5.37 -11.44
N THR A 279 -8.79 -6.22 -11.74
CA THR A 279 -8.39 -7.32 -10.86
C THR A 279 -6.90 -7.19 -10.68
N ASP A 280 -6.50 -6.80 -9.48
CA ASP A 280 -5.21 -6.23 -9.20
C ASP A 280 -4.33 -7.21 -8.43
N THR A 281 -3.02 -7.03 -8.56
CA THR A 281 -2.05 -7.94 -7.95
C THR A 281 -0.99 -7.16 -7.19
N LEU A 282 -0.81 -7.48 -5.91
CA LEU A 282 0.37 -7.10 -5.14
C LEU A 282 1.42 -8.22 -5.22
N THR A 283 2.66 -7.92 -5.57
CA THR A 283 3.64 -8.97 -5.90
C THR A 283 5.06 -8.73 -5.38
N ASN A 284 5.65 -9.81 -4.87
CA ASN A 284 7.08 -10.01 -4.59
C ASN A 284 7.70 -11.05 -5.56
N ALA A 285 7.01 -11.39 -6.65
CA ALA A 285 7.41 -12.47 -7.55
C ALA A 285 8.83 -12.31 -8.09
N GLY A 286 9.64 -13.36 -7.98
CA GLY A 286 11.04 -13.39 -8.42
C GLY A 286 12.04 -12.78 -7.43
N SER A 287 11.58 -12.17 -6.34
CA SER A 287 12.45 -11.65 -5.28
C SER A 287 13.09 -12.78 -4.48
N ASN A 288 14.33 -12.56 -4.03
CA ASN A 288 15.03 -13.44 -3.08
C ASN A 288 15.06 -12.86 -1.66
N VAL A 289 14.18 -11.90 -1.39
CA VAL A 289 13.96 -11.26 -0.09
C VAL A 289 12.56 -11.65 0.40
N ALA A 290 12.47 -12.13 1.63
CA ALA A 290 11.20 -12.43 2.28
C ALA A 290 10.35 -11.16 2.41
N ALA A 291 9.05 -11.27 2.21
CA ALA A 291 8.12 -10.15 2.19
C ALA A 291 6.88 -10.41 3.05
N TYR A 292 6.26 -9.30 3.42
CA TYR A 292 4.94 -9.23 4.01
C TYR A 292 4.01 -8.57 2.99
N LEU A 293 3.01 -9.31 2.51
CA LEU A 293 1.99 -8.85 1.57
C LEU A 293 0.63 -8.87 2.28
N ASP A 294 0.00 -7.71 2.42
CA ASP A 294 -1.27 -7.55 3.13
C ASP A 294 -2.26 -6.80 2.24
N LEU A 295 -3.30 -7.50 1.79
CA LEU A 295 -4.26 -6.99 0.80
C LEU A 295 -5.38 -6.15 1.45
N ARG A 296 -5.33 -5.93 2.75
CA ARG A 296 -6.38 -5.19 3.47
C ARG A 296 -6.18 -3.68 3.29
N ALA A 297 -7.26 -3.01 2.93
CA ALA A 297 -7.33 -1.55 2.87
C ALA A 297 -7.25 -0.91 4.26
N ALA A 298 -6.88 0.37 4.29
CA ALA A 298 -6.90 1.19 5.49
C ALA A 298 -8.32 1.27 6.07
N PRO A 299 -8.57 0.77 7.31
CA PRO A 299 -9.87 0.88 7.95
C PRO A 299 -10.22 2.30 8.40
N LEU A 300 -9.26 3.24 8.40
CA LEU A 300 -9.39 4.61 8.92
C LEU A 300 -9.74 4.69 10.41
N VAL A 301 -9.67 3.58 11.13
CA VAL A 301 -9.95 3.50 12.57
C VAL A 301 -8.97 2.56 13.29
N GLY A 302 -8.77 2.80 14.58
CA GLY A 302 -7.95 1.97 15.45
C GLY A 302 -6.45 1.96 15.06
N ALA A 303 -5.75 0.91 15.47
CA ALA A 303 -4.30 0.82 15.33
C ALA A 303 -3.77 0.76 13.90
N ASN A 304 -4.63 0.43 12.93
CA ASN A 304 -4.27 0.36 11.52
C ASN A 304 -4.97 1.46 10.72
N ALA A 305 -5.39 2.57 11.32
CA ALA A 305 -6.14 3.61 10.61
C ALA A 305 -5.44 4.09 9.32
N GLY A 306 -4.11 4.20 9.34
CA GLY A 306 -3.28 4.54 8.18
C GLY A 306 -2.99 3.39 7.20
N GLY A 307 -3.52 2.20 7.44
CA GLY A 307 -3.36 1.03 6.57
C GLY A 307 -2.41 -0.03 7.11
N TYR A 308 -2.55 -1.22 6.53
CA TYR A 308 -1.59 -2.31 6.68
C TYR A 308 -0.46 -2.11 5.68
N VAL A 309 0.79 -2.32 6.11
CA VAL A 309 1.96 -2.02 5.27
C VAL A 309 2.54 -3.31 4.68
N SER A 310 2.51 -3.40 3.37
CA SER A 310 3.21 -4.43 2.59
C SER A 310 4.64 -4.02 2.30
N ARG A 311 5.62 -4.89 2.53
CA ARG A 311 7.06 -4.59 2.38
C ARG A 311 7.91 -5.84 2.17
N ALA A 312 9.07 -5.68 1.55
CA ALA A 312 10.15 -6.67 1.61
C ALA A 312 11.05 -6.41 2.83
N ASN A 313 11.60 -7.47 3.43
CA ASN A 313 12.40 -7.37 4.65
C ASN A 313 13.67 -6.54 4.43
N GLY A 314 13.87 -5.52 5.27
CA GLY A 314 15.03 -4.63 5.21
C GLY A 314 14.96 -3.57 4.10
N ILE A 315 13.89 -3.57 3.30
CA ILE A 315 13.71 -2.59 2.22
C ILE A 315 12.83 -1.45 2.73
N VAL A 316 13.32 -0.23 2.60
CA VAL A 316 12.64 1.01 3.01
C VAL A 316 11.69 1.44 1.91
N GLY A 317 10.75 0.57 1.55
CA GLY A 317 9.77 0.85 0.52
C GLY A 317 8.72 -0.24 0.42
N GLY A 318 7.56 0.12 -0.13
CA GLY A 318 6.40 -0.76 -0.13
C GLY A 318 5.09 0.03 -0.21
N TYR A 319 4.01 -0.62 0.23
CA TYR A 319 2.66 -0.12 -0.01
C TYR A 319 1.78 -0.15 1.23
N THR A 320 0.96 0.89 1.40
CA THR A 320 -0.34 0.76 2.06
C THR A 320 -1.45 0.74 1.00
N ILE A 321 -2.67 0.39 1.37
CA ILE A 321 -3.84 0.38 0.47
C ILE A 321 -4.87 1.36 1.02
N ALA A 322 -5.33 2.30 0.20
CA ALA A 322 -6.28 3.34 0.62
C ALA A 322 -7.65 2.74 0.97
N ASN A 323 -8.42 3.45 1.78
CA ASN A 323 -9.77 3.01 2.14
C ASN A 323 -10.66 2.85 0.89
N GLY A 324 -11.46 1.77 0.86
CA GLY A 324 -12.35 1.48 -0.26
C GLY A 324 -11.70 0.82 -1.48
N VAL A 325 -10.37 0.68 -1.49
CA VAL A 325 -9.64 -0.06 -2.54
C VAL A 325 -9.65 -1.56 -2.23
N VAL A 326 -9.81 -2.39 -3.26
CA VAL A 326 -9.70 -3.84 -3.16
C VAL A 326 -8.54 -4.28 -4.04
N ILE A 327 -7.66 -5.12 -3.49
CA ILE A 327 -6.63 -5.83 -4.26
C ILE A 327 -6.95 -7.32 -4.16
N GLU A 328 -7.16 -7.97 -5.29
CA GLU A 328 -7.68 -9.34 -5.33
C GLU A 328 -6.58 -10.39 -5.18
N ASN A 329 -5.36 -10.10 -5.65
CA ASN A 329 -4.32 -11.13 -5.75
C ASN A 329 -3.04 -10.74 -5.02
N ALA A 330 -2.38 -11.76 -4.47
CA ALA A 330 -1.02 -11.64 -3.96
C ALA A 330 -0.13 -12.74 -4.54
N THR A 331 1.12 -12.38 -4.82
CA THR A 331 2.14 -13.34 -5.24
C THR A 331 3.43 -13.12 -4.47
N GLY A 332 3.85 -14.10 -3.67
CA GLY A 332 5.13 -14.15 -2.97
C GLY A 332 6.33 -14.33 -3.91
N GLY A 333 7.52 -14.38 -3.33
CA GLY A 333 8.81 -14.54 -3.96
C GLY A 333 9.39 -15.95 -3.75
N ASN A 334 10.71 -16.04 -3.65
CA ASN A 334 11.44 -17.31 -3.49
C ASN A 334 11.86 -17.59 -2.02
N ARG A 335 11.35 -16.80 -1.08
CA ARG A 335 11.67 -16.88 0.36
C ARG A 335 10.38 -16.99 1.15
N ALA A 336 10.52 -17.37 2.43
CA ALA A 336 9.43 -17.45 3.38
C ALA A 336 8.71 -16.10 3.52
N ASP A 337 7.58 -15.99 2.83
CA ASP A 337 6.73 -14.82 2.78
C ASP A 337 5.53 -14.97 3.71
N ARG A 338 4.97 -13.83 4.08
CA ARG A 338 3.70 -13.77 4.79
C ARG A 338 2.68 -13.06 3.91
N ILE A 339 1.59 -13.76 3.60
CA ILE A 339 0.53 -13.29 2.71
C ILE A 339 -0.78 -13.27 3.49
N ILE A 340 -1.46 -12.13 3.48
CA ILE A 340 -2.78 -11.95 4.09
C ILE A 340 -3.72 -11.40 3.02
N GLY A 341 -4.76 -12.14 2.68
CA GLY A 341 -5.84 -11.70 1.82
C GLY A 341 -6.82 -10.75 2.55
N ASN A 342 -7.99 -10.55 1.97
CA ASN A 342 -8.99 -9.61 2.47
C ASN A 342 -10.37 -10.26 2.49
N THR A 343 -11.43 -9.50 2.23
CA THR A 343 -12.81 -10.01 2.23
C THR A 343 -13.33 -10.38 0.85
N ALA A 344 -12.53 -10.14 -0.19
CA ALA A 344 -12.85 -10.53 -1.56
C ALA A 344 -12.36 -11.96 -1.84
N ALA A 345 -12.83 -12.58 -2.92
CA ALA A 345 -12.27 -13.84 -3.37
C ALA A 345 -10.84 -13.61 -3.90
N ASN A 346 -9.84 -14.07 -3.16
CA ASN A 346 -8.44 -13.82 -3.47
C ASN A 346 -7.78 -14.95 -4.25
N THR A 347 -6.79 -14.62 -5.09
CA THR A 347 -5.78 -15.60 -5.55
C THR A 347 -4.47 -15.33 -4.84
N LEU A 348 -4.05 -16.27 -3.99
CA LEU A 348 -2.84 -16.15 -3.17
C LEU A 348 -1.84 -17.21 -3.60
N LEU A 349 -0.66 -16.78 -4.04
CA LEU A 349 0.43 -17.65 -4.49
C LEU A 349 1.65 -17.40 -3.59
N GLY A 350 2.08 -18.38 -2.80
CA GLY A 350 3.31 -18.29 -2.00
C GLY A 350 4.59 -18.36 -2.84
N ASN A 351 4.57 -19.22 -3.87
CA ASN A 351 5.67 -19.57 -4.76
C ASN A 351 6.74 -20.45 -4.12
N GLY A 352 7.78 -19.89 -3.51
CA GLY A 352 8.86 -20.71 -2.95
C GLY A 352 9.30 -20.19 -1.60
N GLY A 353 9.69 -21.09 -0.70
CA GLY A 353 9.92 -20.74 0.69
C GLY A 353 8.88 -21.39 1.59
N ALA A 354 9.08 -21.33 2.91
CA ALA A 354 8.07 -21.81 3.85
C ALA A 354 7.15 -20.64 4.20
N ASP A 355 6.05 -20.52 3.47
CA ASP A 355 5.19 -19.36 3.49
C ASP A 355 4.12 -19.47 4.57
N THR A 356 3.64 -18.32 5.06
CA THR A 356 2.45 -18.23 5.92
C THR A 356 1.36 -17.47 5.18
N ILE A 357 0.29 -18.16 4.82
CA ILE A 357 -0.81 -17.62 4.01
C ILE A 357 -2.08 -17.61 4.85
N THR A 358 -2.77 -16.47 4.87
CA THR A 358 -4.11 -16.31 5.43
C THR A 358 -5.03 -15.82 4.32
N GLY A 359 -6.03 -16.62 3.92
CA GLY A 359 -7.00 -16.28 2.88
C GLY A 359 -7.85 -15.08 3.28
N GLY A 360 -8.56 -15.21 4.39
CA GLY A 360 -9.38 -14.13 4.94
C GLY A 360 -10.85 -14.49 4.83
N ALA A 361 -11.66 -13.66 4.19
CA ALA A 361 -13.02 -14.02 3.86
C ALA A 361 -13.21 -13.98 2.35
N GLY A 362 -14.15 -14.74 1.82
CA GLY A 362 -14.31 -14.88 0.36
C GLY A 362 -14.00 -16.31 -0.06
N ALA A 363 -14.26 -16.65 -1.32
CA ALA A 363 -13.93 -17.98 -1.83
C ALA A 363 -12.53 -17.94 -2.44
N ASP A 364 -11.52 -18.27 -1.64
CA ASP A 364 -10.13 -18.04 -2.00
C ASP A 364 -9.53 -19.20 -2.79
N ARG A 365 -8.58 -18.88 -3.66
CA ARG A 365 -7.72 -19.86 -4.34
C ARG A 365 -6.30 -19.69 -3.85
N ILE A 366 -5.83 -20.65 -3.05
CA ILE A 366 -4.54 -20.61 -2.39
C ILE A 366 -3.62 -21.67 -2.97
N VAL A 367 -2.41 -21.26 -3.37
CA VAL A 367 -1.29 -22.14 -3.73
C VAL A 367 -0.15 -21.78 -2.78
N GLY A 368 0.24 -22.71 -1.91
CA GLY A 368 1.43 -22.55 -1.07
C GLY A 368 2.68 -22.45 -1.94
N GLY A 369 2.94 -23.54 -2.68
CA GLY A 369 4.05 -23.62 -3.61
C GLY A 369 5.12 -24.55 -3.07
N ALA A 370 6.39 -24.26 -3.32
CA ALA A 370 7.49 -25.10 -2.87
C ALA A 370 7.95 -24.71 -1.47
N GLY A 371 7.79 -25.59 -0.51
CA GLY A 371 8.20 -25.34 0.87
C GLY A 371 7.42 -26.18 1.84
N ALA A 372 7.44 -25.78 3.11
CA ALA A 372 6.54 -26.31 4.12
C ALA A 372 5.66 -25.16 4.59
N ASP A 373 4.53 -25.00 3.93
CA ASP A 373 3.68 -23.82 4.05
C ASP A 373 2.66 -23.97 5.19
N ARG A 374 2.25 -22.83 5.75
CA ARG A 374 1.20 -22.76 6.77
C ARG A 374 0.05 -21.96 6.22
N ILE A 375 -1.07 -22.63 5.98
CA ILE A 375 -2.23 -22.06 5.30
C ILE A 375 -3.40 -21.99 6.30
N ALA A 376 -3.92 -20.79 6.51
CA ALA A 376 -5.25 -20.56 7.07
C ALA A 376 -6.13 -20.09 5.91
N THR A 377 -7.18 -20.83 5.57
CA THR A 377 -8.05 -20.48 4.45
C THR A 377 -9.01 -19.36 4.86
N GLY A 378 -9.46 -19.36 6.11
CA GLY A 378 -10.40 -18.39 6.63
C GLY A 378 -11.85 -18.79 6.38
N THR A 379 -12.71 -17.84 6.02
CA THR A 379 -14.14 -18.10 5.82
C THR A 379 -14.54 -18.01 4.36
N GLY A 380 -15.22 -19.04 3.87
CA GLY A 380 -15.72 -19.10 2.50
C GLY A 380 -15.52 -20.49 1.97
N ALA A 381 -15.77 -20.72 0.69
CA ALA A 381 -15.58 -22.04 0.08
C ALA A 381 -14.22 -22.05 -0.63
N ASP A 382 -13.17 -22.40 0.12
CA ASP A 382 -11.81 -22.17 -0.30
C ASP A 382 -11.23 -23.36 -1.08
N ARG A 383 -10.27 -23.06 -1.95
CA ARG A 383 -9.56 -24.03 -2.78
C ARG A 383 -8.07 -23.99 -2.50
N ILE A 384 -7.57 -25.04 -1.87
CA ILE A 384 -6.16 -25.23 -1.61
C ILE A 384 -5.60 -26.10 -2.72
N VAL A 385 -4.78 -25.51 -3.58
CA VAL A 385 -4.36 -26.10 -4.85
C VAL A 385 -2.91 -26.55 -4.76
N PHE A 386 -2.67 -27.82 -5.07
CA PHE A 386 -1.33 -28.36 -5.29
C PHE A 386 -1.17 -28.70 -6.77
N ASN A 387 -0.29 -28.00 -7.48
CA ASN A 387 -0.13 -28.12 -8.93
C ASN A 387 0.87 -29.19 -9.33
N ALA A 388 1.87 -29.46 -8.49
CA ALA A 388 2.97 -30.35 -8.85
C ALA A 388 3.51 -31.09 -7.62
N PRO A 389 4.07 -32.31 -7.81
CA PRO A 389 4.69 -33.06 -6.72
C PRO A 389 5.84 -32.31 -6.01
N SER A 390 6.50 -31.38 -6.69
CA SER A 390 7.56 -30.54 -6.11
C SER A 390 7.08 -29.56 -5.04
N GLU A 391 5.77 -29.36 -4.92
CA GLU A 391 5.14 -28.53 -3.87
C GLU A 391 4.91 -29.32 -2.58
N MET A 392 5.14 -30.64 -2.58
CA MET A 392 4.91 -31.48 -1.40
C MET A 392 6.15 -32.34 -1.11
N THR A 393 6.27 -32.78 0.14
CA THR A 393 7.32 -33.72 0.57
C THR A 393 6.69 -35.02 1.04
N ASN A 394 7.49 -36.08 1.22
CA ASN A 394 7.06 -37.32 1.89
C ASN A 394 7.26 -37.28 3.42
N ALA A 395 7.74 -36.15 3.97
CA ALA A 395 8.08 -36.01 5.37
C ALA A 395 7.00 -35.23 6.13
N SER A 396 6.26 -35.90 7.02
CA SER A 396 5.15 -35.28 7.75
C SER A 396 5.56 -34.11 8.67
N THR A 397 6.84 -34.02 9.04
CA THR A 397 7.40 -32.91 9.82
C THR A 397 7.79 -31.69 9.00
N ALA A 398 7.82 -31.81 7.68
CA ALA A 398 8.23 -30.77 6.73
C ALA A 398 7.27 -30.70 5.54
N CYS A 399 5.98 -30.90 5.80
CA CYS A 399 4.91 -30.79 4.83
C CYS A 399 4.05 -29.57 5.12
N ASP A 400 3.23 -29.21 4.14
CA ASP A 400 2.23 -28.15 4.29
C ASP A 400 1.24 -28.47 5.40
N VAL A 401 0.78 -27.42 6.06
CA VAL A 401 -0.17 -27.47 7.16
C VAL A 401 -1.35 -26.55 6.85
N ILE A 402 -2.52 -27.14 6.62
CA ILE A 402 -3.78 -26.39 6.57
C ILE A 402 -4.34 -26.35 7.98
N THR A 403 -4.53 -25.14 8.51
CA THR A 403 -4.72 -24.91 9.95
C THR A 403 -6.18 -24.87 10.38
N ASP A 404 -7.11 -24.64 9.46
CA ASP A 404 -8.52 -24.34 9.73
C ASP A 404 -9.48 -25.03 8.73
N PHE A 405 -9.02 -26.06 8.01
CA PHE A 405 -9.81 -26.76 6.98
C PHE A 405 -11.23 -27.12 7.44
N VAL A 406 -12.23 -26.69 6.69
CA VAL A 406 -13.65 -26.93 6.94
C VAL A 406 -14.22 -27.91 5.92
N ARG A 407 -14.42 -29.17 6.35
CA ARG A 407 -15.04 -30.21 5.51
C ARG A 407 -16.40 -29.80 4.96
N GLY A 408 -16.69 -30.20 3.72
CA GLY A 408 -17.93 -29.85 3.02
C GLY A 408 -18.01 -28.41 2.53
N THR A 409 -17.01 -27.58 2.84
CA THR A 409 -16.89 -26.18 2.41
C THR A 409 -15.62 -26.00 1.61
N ASP A 410 -14.47 -26.27 2.23
CA ASP A 410 -13.16 -26.18 1.60
C ASP A 410 -12.85 -27.42 0.77
N ARG A 411 -11.97 -27.26 -0.23
CA ARG A 411 -11.55 -28.38 -1.09
C ARG A 411 -10.05 -28.35 -1.35
N ILE A 412 -9.43 -29.51 -1.22
CA ILE A 412 -8.06 -29.77 -1.67
C ILE A 412 -8.10 -30.12 -3.15
N VAL A 413 -7.39 -29.37 -3.98
CA VAL A 413 -7.42 -29.50 -5.45
C VAL A 413 -6.12 -30.08 -5.95
N LEU A 414 -6.22 -31.26 -6.59
CA LEU A 414 -5.10 -32.05 -7.10
C LEU A 414 -5.21 -32.33 -8.60
N THR A 415 -6.17 -31.70 -9.29
CA THR A 415 -6.53 -32.01 -10.68
C THR A 415 -5.40 -31.83 -11.70
N THR A 416 -4.36 -31.07 -11.35
CA THR A 416 -3.17 -30.84 -12.19
C THR A 416 -1.99 -31.70 -11.79
N MET A 417 -2.06 -32.38 -10.65
CA MET A 417 -1.03 -33.28 -10.15
C MET A 417 -1.29 -34.69 -10.67
N ASP A 418 -0.40 -35.15 -11.54
CA ASP A 418 -0.50 -36.49 -12.09
C ASP A 418 -0.29 -37.57 -11.03
N ALA A 419 -1.31 -38.38 -10.79
CA ALA A 419 -1.31 -39.46 -9.83
C ALA A 419 -0.42 -40.64 -10.25
N SER A 420 0.06 -40.74 -11.48
CA SER A 420 0.89 -41.88 -11.89
C SER A 420 2.23 -41.45 -12.47
N THR A 421 3.31 -42.07 -12.02
CA THR A 421 4.63 -41.99 -12.69
C THR A 421 4.82 -43.10 -13.74
N VAL A 422 3.86 -44.03 -13.85
CA VAL A 422 3.97 -45.25 -14.66
C VAL A 422 3.08 -45.18 -15.91
N LEU A 423 1.87 -44.65 -15.75
CA LEU A 423 0.90 -44.51 -16.82
C LEU A 423 1.13 -43.22 -17.59
N ALA A 424 0.60 -43.15 -18.81
CA ALA A 424 0.64 -41.94 -19.62
C ALA A 424 -0.49 -40.98 -19.24
N ASP A 425 -0.32 -39.71 -19.61
CA ASP A 425 -1.25 -38.60 -19.40
C ASP A 425 -1.49 -38.27 -17.92
N ASN A 426 -2.13 -37.13 -17.65
CA ASN A 426 -2.48 -36.71 -16.29
C ASN A 426 -3.55 -37.62 -15.70
N ASN A 427 -3.20 -38.44 -14.71
CA ASN A 427 -4.12 -39.38 -14.07
C ASN A 427 -4.66 -38.83 -12.75
N ALA A 428 -5.93 -39.13 -12.45
CA ALA A 428 -6.55 -38.80 -11.18
C ALA A 428 -6.21 -39.84 -10.10
N PHE A 429 -6.01 -39.39 -8.86
CA PHE A 429 -5.77 -40.29 -7.72
C PHE A 429 -6.98 -41.18 -7.41
N GLU A 430 -6.73 -42.44 -7.05
CA GLU A 430 -7.77 -43.33 -6.54
C GLU A 430 -8.05 -43.05 -5.05
N TRP A 431 -9.31 -42.77 -4.70
CA TRP A 431 -9.69 -42.56 -3.29
C TRP A 431 -9.72 -43.89 -2.52
N LEU A 432 -8.82 -44.05 -1.56
CA LEU A 432 -8.69 -45.24 -0.70
C LEU A 432 -9.26 -45.06 0.70
N GLY A 433 -9.60 -43.82 1.10
CA GLY A 433 -10.05 -43.50 2.45
C GLY A 433 -8.98 -43.81 3.50
N THR A 434 -9.25 -44.73 4.43
CA THR A 434 -8.25 -45.17 5.42
C THR A 434 -7.48 -46.42 5.00
N GLY A 435 -7.79 -47.01 3.84
CA GLY A 435 -7.11 -48.19 3.29
C GLY A 435 -5.64 -47.92 2.99
N GLY A 436 -4.80 -48.96 3.06
CA GLY A 436 -3.38 -48.87 2.71
C GLY A 436 -3.14 -48.78 1.21
N PHE A 437 -1.98 -48.27 0.82
CA PHE A 437 -1.52 -48.33 -0.57
C PHE A 437 -1.24 -49.78 -0.99
N GLY A 438 -1.41 -50.04 -2.28
CA GLY A 438 -1.12 -51.31 -2.91
C GLY A 438 -0.39 -51.06 -4.22
N THR A 439 0.01 -52.12 -4.91
CA THR A 439 0.90 -52.01 -6.08
C THR A 439 0.19 -51.59 -7.38
N SER A 440 -0.80 -50.70 -7.30
CA SER A 440 -1.58 -50.22 -8.44
C SER A 440 -0.83 -49.11 -9.15
N ALA A 441 -0.71 -49.17 -10.48
CA ALA A 441 -0.05 -48.10 -11.24
C ALA A 441 -0.86 -46.79 -11.34
N ARG A 442 -2.05 -46.68 -10.74
CA ARG A 442 -2.93 -45.50 -10.87
C ARG A 442 -2.69 -44.41 -9.84
N GLY A 443 -1.88 -44.67 -8.81
CA GLY A 443 -1.71 -43.78 -7.67
C GLY A 443 -2.93 -43.73 -6.75
N GLY A 444 -2.69 -43.56 -5.46
CA GLY A 444 -3.72 -43.61 -4.42
C GLY A 444 -3.71 -42.36 -3.55
N LEU A 445 -4.88 -42.02 -3.00
CA LEU A 445 -5.02 -41.02 -1.95
C LEU A 445 -5.68 -41.65 -0.74
N ARG A 446 -5.03 -41.54 0.42
CA ARG A 446 -5.56 -42.00 1.71
C ARG A 446 -5.36 -40.97 2.80
N TYR A 447 -5.99 -41.17 3.95
CA TYR A 447 -5.77 -40.36 5.14
C TYR A 447 -5.63 -41.20 6.41
N GLN A 448 -5.02 -40.58 7.43
CA GLN A 448 -4.86 -41.15 8.77
C GLN A 448 -5.17 -40.08 9.82
N LEU A 449 -6.00 -40.44 10.81
CA LEU A 449 -6.21 -39.65 12.01
C LEU A 449 -5.07 -39.89 13.00
N VAL A 450 -4.49 -38.82 13.53
CA VAL A 450 -3.48 -38.87 14.59
C VAL A 450 -4.06 -38.16 15.81
N ASN A 451 -4.52 -38.97 16.76
CA ASN A 451 -5.07 -38.51 18.04
C ASN A 451 -3.94 -38.55 19.08
N ASN A 452 -3.49 -37.37 19.51
CA ASN A 452 -2.44 -37.21 20.49
C ASN A 452 -3.04 -36.83 21.84
N ASP A 453 -2.24 -36.91 22.92
CA ASP A 453 -2.71 -36.44 24.22
C ASP A 453 -3.01 -34.93 24.16
N GLY A 454 -4.29 -34.58 24.33
CA GLY A 454 -4.82 -33.22 24.23
C GLY A 454 -5.28 -32.84 22.81
N SER A 455 -6.50 -32.32 22.70
CA SER A 455 -7.19 -32.09 21.41
C SER A 455 -6.52 -31.05 20.49
N GLU A 456 -5.67 -30.18 21.03
CA GLU A 456 -4.94 -29.17 20.25
C GLU A 456 -3.78 -29.77 19.44
N ASN A 457 -3.32 -30.97 19.81
CA ASN A 457 -2.25 -31.69 19.11
C ASN A 457 -2.77 -32.69 18.08
N ASP A 458 -4.09 -32.78 17.92
CA ASP A 458 -4.71 -33.69 16.97
C ASP A 458 -4.56 -33.18 15.55
N PHE A 459 -4.29 -34.09 14.62
CA PHE A 459 -4.21 -33.76 13.20
C PHE A 459 -4.59 -34.94 12.32
N THR A 460 -4.86 -34.62 11.06
CA THR A 460 -5.12 -35.59 10.00
C THR A 460 -4.00 -35.50 8.98
N LEU A 461 -3.38 -36.64 8.67
CA LEU A 461 -2.42 -36.74 7.56
C LEU A 461 -3.15 -37.23 6.32
N VAL A 462 -2.93 -36.56 5.19
CA VAL A 462 -3.33 -37.01 3.86
C VAL A 462 -2.06 -37.48 3.16
N PHE A 463 -2.07 -38.71 2.67
CA PHE A 463 -0.95 -39.32 1.96
C PHE A 463 -1.35 -39.56 0.51
N LEU A 464 -0.41 -39.33 -0.40
CA LEU A 464 -0.56 -39.58 -1.82
C LEU A 464 0.56 -40.52 -2.27
N ASP A 465 0.17 -41.59 -2.96
CA ASP A 465 1.03 -42.54 -3.65
C ASP A 465 0.93 -42.28 -5.15
N ARG A 466 2.06 -42.20 -5.83
CA ARG A 466 2.17 -41.88 -7.26
C ARG A 466 2.80 -42.98 -8.10
N ASP A 467 3.18 -44.10 -7.51
CA ASP A 467 3.80 -45.18 -8.26
C ASP A 467 3.12 -46.53 -8.04
N SER A 468 3.86 -47.62 -7.95
CA SER A 468 3.31 -48.98 -7.79
C SER A 468 3.87 -49.67 -6.57
N ASP A 469 4.39 -48.92 -5.60
CA ASP A 469 4.87 -49.44 -4.34
C ASP A 469 3.77 -49.36 -3.24
N THR A 470 4.15 -49.25 -1.97
CA THR A 470 3.18 -49.18 -0.84
C THR A 470 3.47 -48.00 0.10
N GLN A 471 4.39 -47.12 -0.31
CA GLN A 471 4.83 -45.95 0.41
C GLN A 471 4.07 -44.72 -0.11
N ALA A 472 4.19 -43.62 0.64
CA ALA A 472 3.65 -42.34 0.21
C ALA A 472 4.79 -41.50 -0.35
N GLU A 473 4.58 -40.87 -1.49
CA GLU A 473 5.54 -39.91 -2.05
C GLU A 473 5.25 -38.50 -1.57
N LEU A 474 4.00 -38.21 -1.16
CA LEU A 474 3.58 -36.89 -0.75
C LEU A 474 2.70 -36.97 0.51
N VAL A 475 2.84 -35.98 1.38
CA VAL A 475 2.04 -35.84 2.59
C VAL A 475 1.60 -34.39 2.80
N LEU A 476 0.37 -34.23 3.30
CA LEU A 476 -0.23 -32.97 3.73
C LEU A 476 -0.78 -33.15 5.14
N ARG A 477 -0.68 -32.11 5.97
CA ARG A 477 -1.28 -32.09 7.30
C ARG A 477 -2.47 -31.15 7.35
N LEU A 478 -3.56 -31.63 7.94
CA LEU A 478 -4.70 -30.81 8.37
C LEU A 478 -4.71 -30.78 9.89
N ASN A 479 -4.78 -29.60 10.51
CA ASN A 479 -5.00 -29.51 11.95
C ASN A 479 -6.42 -29.99 12.31
N GLY A 480 -6.54 -30.76 13.39
CA GLY A 480 -7.79 -31.39 13.83
C GLY A 480 -8.04 -32.77 13.23
N LEU A 481 -9.02 -33.47 13.80
CA LEU A 481 -9.47 -34.80 13.35
C LEU A 481 -10.56 -34.66 12.28
N HIS A 482 -10.22 -34.98 11.04
CA HIS A 482 -11.09 -34.87 9.88
C HIS A 482 -11.39 -36.25 9.30
N THR A 483 -12.64 -36.72 9.41
CA THR A 483 -13.09 -37.94 8.74
C THR A 483 -13.35 -37.67 7.25
N LEU A 484 -12.28 -37.60 6.46
CA LEU A 484 -12.32 -37.16 5.07
C LEU A 484 -13.13 -38.10 4.15
N GLN A 485 -13.71 -37.52 3.10
CA GLN A 485 -14.45 -38.16 2.02
C GLN A 485 -13.92 -37.72 0.66
N SER A 486 -14.22 -38.46 -0.41
CA SER A 486 -13.77 -38.09 -1.77
C SER A 486 -14.23 -36.69 -2.22
N GLY A 487 -15.37 -36.20 -1.71
CA GLY A 487 -15.88 -34.86 -2.01
C GLY A 487 -15.04 -33.71 -1.44
N ASP A 488 -14.23 -33.97 -0.40
CA ASP A 488 -13.29 -33.00 0.18
C ASP A 488 -12.10 -32.72 -0.78
N PHE A 489 -11.98 -33.49 -1.87
CA PHE A 489 -10.94 -33.39 -2.88
C PHE A 489 -11.51 -33.11 -4.27
N ALA A 490 -10.76 -32.40 -5.12
CA ALA A 490 -10.93 -32.39 -6.57
C ALA A 490 -9.76 -33.16 -7.19
N LEU A 491 -10.06 -34.34 -7.77
CA LEU A 491 -9.10 -35.31 -8.29
C LEU A 491 -9.08 -35.34 -9.81
#